data_AF-A0A956XTK3-F1
#
_entry.id   AF-A0A956XTK3-F1
#
_cell.length_a   1.000
_cell.length_b   1.000
_cell.length_c   1.000
_cell.angle_alpha   90.00
_cell.angle_beta   90.00
_cell.angle_gamma   90.00
#
_symmetry.space_group_name_H-M   'P 1'
#
loop_
_entity.id
_entity.type
_entity.pdbx_description
1 polymer ?
#
loop_
_entity_poly.entity_id
_entity_poly.type
_entity_poly.pdbx_seq_one_letter_code
_entity_poly.pdbx_strand_id
1 'polypeptide(L)'
;MAKPKTRQAARQLRQQDGLSIKEIAEKLGAARSSVSVWVRDIDLTPQQQARLDERNKYHPAQRRGSHANKAKHRELREQYQQEGRLKARESDLLHSWGCMLYWAEGNKSRNMIAFSNSDVDMMKIFVRFLRESLRISDENIRFRVNCYADTEERQSQVIQYWCDALKLSQEHARSHSFNARP
;
A
#
# COMPACT_ATOMS: atom_id res chain seq x y z
N MET A 1 -17.03 13.10 11.60
CA MET A 1 -17.11 14.29 10.70
C MET A 1 -16.58 15.50 11.45
N ALA A 2 -15.72 16.31 10.83
CA ALA A 2 -15.21 17.50 11.49
C ALA A 2 -16.24 18.63 11.50
N LYS A 3 -16.25 19.43 12.57
CA LYS A 3 -17.19 20.54 12.73
C LYS A 3 -16.96 21.56 11.59
N PRO A 4 -18.00 21.97 10.84
CA PRO A 4 -17.86 22.89 9.70
C PRO A 4 -17.09 24.18 10.01
N LYS A 5 -17.25 24.71 11.24
CA LYS A 5 -16.54 25.89 11.74
C LYS A 5 -15.02 25.70 11.80
N THR A 6 -14.55 24.52 12.21
CA THR A 6 -13.11 24.20 12.31
C THR A 6 -12.47 24.14 10.92
N ARG A 7 -13.18 23.60 9.93
CA ARG A 7 -12.72 23.57 8.53
C ARG A 7 -12.59 24.97 7.95
N GLN A 8 -13.56 25.85 8.19
CA GLN A 8 -13.53 27.23 7.70
C GLN A 8 -12.36 28.02 8.31
N ALA A 9 -12.16 27.92 9.63
CA ALA A 9 -11.04 28.56 10.31
C ALA A 9 -9.68 28.08 9.77
N ALA A 10 -9.53 26.77 9.50
CA ALA A 10 -8.32 26.22 8.91
C ALA A 10 -8.01 26.83 7.53
N ARG A 11 -9.04 27.04 6.70
CA ARG A 11 -8.89 27.66 5.38
C ARG A 11 -8.47 29.13 5.49
N GLN A 12 -9.05 29.89 6.41
CA GLN A 12 -8.66 31.28 6.65
C GLN A 12 -7.19 31.39 7.10
N LEU A 13 -6.79 30.60 8.10
CA LEU A 13 -5.40 30.55 8.56
C LEU A 13 -4.41 30.14 7.44
N ARG A 14 -4.84 29.31 6.49
CA ARG A 14 -4.02 28.96 5.34
C ARG A 14 -3.92 30.10 4.34
N GLN A 15 -5.07 30.67 3.94
CA GLN A 15 -5.17 31.63 2.85
C GLN A 15 -4.64 33.01 3.24
N GLN A 16 -4.99 33.49 4.43
CA GLN A 16 -4.61 34.83 4.91
C GLN A 16 -3.21 34.81 5.54
N ASP A 17 -3.03 33.95 6.54
CA ASP A 17 -1.79 33.97 7.32
C ASP A 17 -0.68 33.14 6.68
N GLY A 18 -0.97 32.25 5.72
CA GLY A 18 0.02 31.36 5.11
C GLY A 18 0.59 30.32 6.07
N LEU A 19 -0.16 29.92 7.11
CA LEU A 19 0.32 28.95 8.10
C LEU A 19 0.48 27.54 7.51
N SER A 20 1.44 26.78 8.02
CA SER A 20 1.64 25.37 7.67
C SER A 20 0.51 24.49 8.21
N ILE A 21 0.33 23.30 7.60
CA ILE A 21 -0.63 22.29 8.08
C ILE A 21 -0.39 21.93 9.55
N LYS A 22 0.89 21.87 9.97
CA LYS A 22 1.27 21.57 11.36
C LYS A 22 0.76 22.65 12.32
N GLU A 23 1.00 23.92 12.00
CA GLU A 23 0.56 25.05 12.84
C GLU A 23 -0.96 25.15 12.91
N ILE A 24 -1.65 24.97 11.78
CA ILE A 24 -3.11 25.01 11.74
C ILE A 24 -3.68 23.86 12.58
N ALA A 25 -3.10 22.66 12.49
CA ALA A 25 -3.50 21.51 13.30
C ALA A 25 -3.31 21.77 14.80
N GLU A 26 -2.17 22.33 15.19
CA GLU A 26 -1.86 22.67 16.59
C GLU A 26 -2.78 23.78 17.10
N LYS A 27 -3.02 24.84 16.32
CA LYS A 27 -3.88 25.98 16.70
C LYS A 27 -5.36 25.60 16.82
N LEU A 28 -5.83 24.60 16.07
CA LEU A 28 -7.23 24.18 16.05
C LEU A 28 -7.49 22.87 16.83
N GLY A 29 -6.47 22.25 17.41
CA GLY A 29 -6.58 20.93 18.06
C GLY A 29 -7.08 19.84 17.10
N ALA A 30 -6.77 19.95 15.81
CA ALA A 30 -7.27 19.06 14.76
C ALA A 30 -6.18 18.10 14.28
N ALA A 31 -6.57 16.91 13.82
CA ALA A 31 -5.62 15.98 13.20
C ALA A 31 -5.01 16.59 11.93
N ARG A 32 -3.68 16.48 11.77
CA ARG A 32 -2.94 16.99 10.60
C ARG A 32 -3.49 16.45 9.27
N SER A 33 -3.90 15.19 9.25
CA SER A 33 -4.52 14.55 8.08
C SER A 33 -5.83 15.25 7.66
N SER A 34 -6.63 15.68 8.63
CA SER A 34 -7.89 16.39 8.37
C SER A 34 -7.63 17.79 7.84
N VAL A 35 -6.73 18.55 8.48
CA VAL A 35 -6.34 19.89 8.04
C VAL A 35 -5.77 19.86 6.62
N SER A 36 -4.90 18.89 6.31
CA SER A 36 -4.35 18.71 4.97
C SER A 36 -5.46 18.59 3.92
N VAL A 37 -6.49 17.78 4.18
CA VAL A 37 -7.63 17.63 3.26
C VAL A 37 -8.41 18.93 3.09
N TRP A 38 -8.57 19.73 4.15
CA TRP A 38 -9.37 20.95 4.14
C TRP A 38 -8.74 22.11 3.37
N VAL A 39 -7.41 22.13 3.27
CA VAL A 39 -6.66 23.29 2.74
C VAL A 39 -5.79 22.95 1.52
N ARG A 40 -5.81 21.69 1.04
CA ARG A 40 -4.95 21.22 -0.06
C ARG A 40 -5.15 21.95 -1.39
N ASP A 41 -6.33 22.55 -1.58
CA ASP A 41 -6.75 23.30 -2.76
C ASP A 41 -6.38 24.79 -2.69
N ILE A 42 -5.76 25.24 -1.59
CA ILE A 42 -5.36 26.63 -1.40
C ILE A 42 -3.89 26.79 -1.78
N ASP A 43 -3.64 27.52 -2.86
CA ASP A 43 -2.30 27.95 -3.26
C ASP A 43 -1.82 29.10 -2.36
N LEU A 44 -0.57 28.98 -1.90
CA LEU A 44 0.09 30.03 -1.12
C LEU A 44 0.72 31.06 -2.05
N THR A 45 0.77 32.32 -1.62
CA THR A 45 1.52 33.34 -2.34
C THR A 45 3.03 33.04 -2.28
N PRO A 46 3.84 33.55 -3.24
CA PRO A 46 5.29 33.36 -3.22
C PRO A 46 5.94 33.83 -1.90
N GLN A 47 5.43 34.91 -1.30
CA GLN A 47 5.91 35.45 -0.03
C GLN A 47 5.59 34.52 1.16
N GLN A 48 4.36 34.00 1.23
CA GLN A 48 3.96 33.03 2.25
C GLN A 48 4.78 31.74 2.13
N GLN A 49 5.02 31.31 0.88
CA GLN A 49 5.82 30.12 0.59
C GLN A 49 7.29 30.31 0.99
N ALA A 50 7.90 31.44 0.63
CA ALA A 50 9.28 31.78 1.02
C ALA A 50 9.45 31.77 2.55
N ARG A 51 8.52 32.39 3.29
CA ARG A 51 8.54 32.40 4.76
C ARG A 51 8.49 30.98 5.36
N LEU A 52 7.72 30.08 4.76
CA LEU A 52 7.68 28.68 5.20
C LEU A 52 8.98 27.93 4.88
N ASP A 53 9.60 28.22 3.74
CA ASP A 53 10.85 27.59 3.31
C ASP A 53 12.06 28.11 4.11
N GLU A 54 12.07 29.37 4.53
CA GLU A 54 13.08 29.93 5.44
C GLU A 54 13.09 29.22 6.80
N ARG A 55 11.89 28.92 7.32
CA ARG A 55 11.72 28.24 8.60
C ARG A 55 12.15 26.76 8.56
N ASN A 56 12.17 26.16 7.38
CA ASN A 56 12.70 24.82 7.18
C ASN A 56 13.54 24.79 5.90
N LYS A 57 14.83 25.09 6.04
CA LYS A 57 15.81 25.17 4.94
C LYS A 57 15.88 23.89 4.08
N TYR A 58 15.46 22.74 4.61
CA TYR A 58 15.42 21.47 3.88
C TYR A 58 14.13 21.28 3.07
N HIS A 59 13.08 22.06 3.35
CA HIS A 59 11.76 21.92 2.75
C HIS A 59 11.76 22.03 1.21
N PRO A 60 12.51 22.97 0.58
CA PRO A 60 12.63 23.00 -0.88
C PRO A 60 13.26 21.72 -1.46
N ALA A 61 14.32 21.21 -0.83
CA ALA A 61 15.00 19.99 -1.27
C ALA A 61 14.11 18.75 -1.09
N GLN A 62 13.41 18.65 0.04
CA GLN A 62 12.44 17.58 0.32
C GLN A 62 11.26 17.60 -0.66
N ARG A 63 10.73 18.78 -0.99
CA ARG A 63 9.68 18.92 -2.01
C ARG A 63 10.17 18.45 -3.36
N ARG A 64 11.34 18.93 -3.81
CA ARG A 64 11.95 18.48 -5.08
C ARG A 64 12.13 16.96 -5.12
N GLY A 65 12.69 16.36 -4.06
CA GLY A 65 12.83 14.92 -3.95
C GLY A 65 11.49 14.18 -4.00
N SER A 66 10.46 14.68 -3.31
CA SER A 66 9.11 14.12 -3.35
C SER A 66 8.49 14.19 -4.75
N HIS A 67 8.63 15.32 -5.45
CA HIS A 67 8.14 15.49 -6.82
C HIS A 67 8.87 14.56 -7.80
N ALA A 68 10.21 14.48 -7.71
CA ALA A 68 11.03 13.58 -8.52
C ALA A 68 10.62 12.11 -8.30
N ASN A 69 10.49 11.68 -7.04
CA ASN A 69 10.03 10.32 -6.72
C ASN A 69 8.62 10.04 -7.24
N LYS A 70 7.69 11.00 -7.10
CA LYS A 70 6.32 10.85 -7.63
C LYS A 70 6.30 10.69 -9.15
N ALA A 71 7.10 11.48 -9.86
CA ALA A 71 7.23 11.39 -11.32
C ALA A 71 7.84 10.04 -11.72
N LYS A 72 8.99 9.68 -11.15
CA LYS A 72 9.66 8.39 -11.38
C LYS A 72 8.73 7.20 -11.17
N HIS A 73 8.03 7.14 -10.04
CA HIS A 73 7.12 6.02 -9.76
C HIS A 73 5.83 6.05 -10.57
N ARG A 74 5.42 7.20 -11.11
CA ARG A 74 4.31 7.27 -12.07
C ARG A 74 4.71 6.63 -13.38
N GLU A 75 5.86 7.03 -13.92
CA GLU A 75 6.41 6.50 -15.15
C GLU A 75 6.62 4.98 -15.06
N LEU A 76 7.24 4.49 -13.98
CA LEU A 76 7.39 3.05 -13.74
C LEU A 76 6.03 2.31 -13.73
N ARG A 77 4.99 2.88 -13.11
CA ARG A 77 3.65 2.26 -13.12
C ARG A 77 3.06 2.20 -14.52
N GLU A 78 3.20 3.25 -15.30
CA GLU A 78 2.71 3.29 -16.68
C GLU A 78 3.44 2.27 -17.55
N GLN A 79 4.75 2.11 -17.37
CA GLN A 79 5.56 1.08 -18.01
C GLN A 79 5.08 -0.34 -17.64
N TYR A 80 4.94 -0.66 -16.35
CA TYR A 80 4.45 -1.99 -15.93
C TYR A 80 3.02 -2.28 -16.40
N GLN A 81 2.16 -1.26 -16.47
CA GLN A 81 0.82 -1.42 -17.04
C GLN A 81 0.86 -1.72 -18.54
N GLN A 82 1.78 -1.10 -19.29
CA GLN A 82 1.97 -1.41 -20.71
C GLN A 82 2.52 -2.82 -20.90
N GLU A 83 3.54 -3.21 -20.13
CA GLU A 83 4.12 -4.55 -20.14
C GLU A 83 3.05 -5.62 -19.84
N GLY A 84 2.25 -5.43 -18.79
CA GLY A 84 1.15 -6.33 -18.46
C GLY A 84 0.10 -6.44 -19.58
N ARG A 85 -0.23 -5.32 -20.26
CA ARG A 85 -1.13 -5.36 -21.43
C ARG A 85 -0.55 -6.11 -22.62
N LEU A 86 0.75 -6.00 -22.86
CA LEU A 86 1.43 -6.76 -23.91
C LEU A 86 1.43 -8.25 -23.55
N LYS A 87 1.80 -8.58 -22.32
CA LYS A 87 1.87 -9.95 -21.82
C LYS A 87 0.49 -10.64 -21.86
N ALA A 88 -0.57 -9.93 -21.54
CA ALA A 88 -1.94 -10.44 -21.64
C ALA A 88 -2.36 -10.82 -23.07
N ARG A 89 -1.74 -10.24 -24.10
CA ARG A 89 -2.01 -10.57 -25.51
C ARG A 89 -1.25 -11.80 -26.00
N GLU A 90 -0.19 -12.21 -25.30
CA GLU A 90 0.56 -13.43 -25.63
C GLU A 90 -0.26 -14.70 -25.38
N SER A 91 -1.39 -14.61 -24.68
CA SER A 91 -2.28 -15.73 -24.38
C SER A 91 -1.59 -16.86 -23.59
N ASP A 92 -0.57 -16.52 -22.79
CA ASP A 92 0.02 -17.45 -21.84
C ASP A 92 -1.01 -17.85 -20.78
N LEU A 93 -1.28 -19.15 -20.66
CA LEU A 93 -2.32 -19.68 -19.80
C LEU A 93 -2.05 -19.38 -18.33
N LEU A 94 -0.80 -19.57 -17.87
CA LEU A 94 -0.43 -19.34 -16.49
C LEU A 94 -0.56 -17.86 -16.11
N HIS A 95 -0.09 -16.95 -16.97
CA HIS A 95 -0.28 -15.53 -16.78
C HIS A 95 -1.76 -15.17 -16.71
N SER A 96 -2.56 -15.68 -17.64
CA SER A 96 -3.99 -15.41 -17.70
C SER A 96 -4.72 -15.89 -16.43
N TRP A 97 -4.44 -17.12 -15.98
CA TRP A 97 -4.99 -17.66 -14.74
C TRP A 97 -4.58 -16.84 -13.52
N GLY A 98 -3.30 -16.48 -13.40
CA GLY A 98 -2.81 -15.65 -12.32
C GLY A 98 -3.48 -14.28 -12.27
N CYS A 99 -3.67 -13.63 -13.42
CA CYS A 99 -4.42 -12.38 -13.53
C CYS A 99 -5.89 -12.53 -13.14
N MET A 100 -6.57 -13.60 -13.59
CA MET A 100 -7.96 -13.84 -13.23
C MET A 100 -8.14 -14.13 -11.74
N LEU A 101 -7.25 -14.95 -11.15
CA LEU A 101 -7.23 -15.21 -9.71
C LEU A 101 -7.02 -13.91 -8.91
N TYR A 102 -6.07 -13.09 -9.31
CA TYR A 102 -5.84 -11.79 -8.67
C TYR A 102 -7.03 -10.84 -8.84
N TRP A 103 -7.73 -10.89 -9.97
CA TRP A 103 -8.92 -10.08 -10.17
C TRP A 103 -10.08 -10.52 -9.25
N ALA A 104 -10.26 -11.84 -9.07
CA ALA A 104 -11.32 -12.39 -8.24
C ALA A 104 -11.06 -12.21 -6.74
N GLU A 105 -9.87 -12.58 -6.25
CA GLU A 105 -9.55 -12.72 -4.82
C GLU A 105 -8.38 -11.83 -4.34
N GLY A 106 -7.82 -11.02 -5.24
CA GLY A 106 -6.69 -10.16 -4.93
C GLY A 106 -7.09 -8.88 -4.19
N ASN A 107 -6.14 -8.32 -3.44
CA ASN A 107 -6.31 -7.04 -2.76
C ASN A 107 -5.79 -5.88 -3.63
N LYS A 108 -6.55 -4.78 -3.69
CA LYS A 108 -6.19 -3.53 -4.38
C LYS A 108 -5.20 -2.64 -3.62
N SER A 109 -4.37 -3.23 -2.77
CA SER A 109 -3.29 -2.50 -2.09
C SER A 109 -2.26 -2.00 -3.10
N ARG A 110 -1.82 -0.75 -2.97
CA ARG A 110 -0.97 -0.09 -3.98
C ARG A 110 0.47 -0.59 -4.02
N ASN A 111 0.95 -1.19 -2.92
CA ASN A 111 2.38 -1.49 -2.74
C ASN A 111 2.63 -2.96 -2.37
N MET A 112 1.62 -3.81 -2.46
CA MET A 112 1.72 -5.22 -2.11
C MET A 112 0.71 -6.00 -2.93
N ILE A 113 1.19 -7.04 -3.62
CA ILE A 113 0.33 -8.06 -4.21
C ILE A 113 -0.08 -8.99 -3.07
N ALA A 114 -1.37 -9.07 -2.79
CA ALA A 114 -1.91 -10.01 -1.84
C ALA A 114 -3.09 -10.76 -2.45
N PHE A 115 -3.12 -12.06 -2.20
CA PHE A 115 -4.13 -13.01 -2.63
C PHE A 115 -4.44 -13.89 -1.42
N SER A 116 -5.71 -14.11 -1.13
CA SER A 116 -6.15 -14.84 0.05
C SER A 116 -7.20 -15.86 -0.37
N ASN A 117 -6.90 -17.14 -0.16
CA ASN A 117 -7.85 -18.22 -0.40
C ASN A 117 -7.52 -19.41 0.52
N SER A 118 -8.49 -20.31 0.74
CA SER A 118 -8.30 -21.54 1.51
C SER A 118 -8.06 -22.77 0.63
N ASP A 119 -8.38 -22.69 -0.66
CA ASP A 119 -8.11 -23.72 -1.65
C ASP A 119 -6.61 -23.81 -1.97
N VAL A 120 -6.03 -24.98 -1.72
CA VAL A 120 -4.59 -25.21 -1.88
C VAL A 120 -4.14 -25.14 -3.33
N ASP A 121 -4.98 -25.54 -4.28
CA ASP A 121 -4.60 -25.59 -5.70
C ASP A 121 -4.65 -24.18 -6.31
N MET A 122 -5.62 -23.34 -5.90
CA MET A 122 -5.60 -21.91 -6.22
C MET A 122 -4.34 -21.23 -5.71
N MET A 123 -3.93 -21.52 -4.46
CA MET A 123 -2.71 -20.95 -3.87
C MET A 123 -1.45 -21.42 -4.60
N LYS A 124 -1.36 -22.70 -4.98
CA LYS A 124 -0.24 -23.24 -5.77
C LYS A 124 -0.14 -22.58 -7.14
N ILE A 125 -1.26 -22.42 -7.85
CA ILE A 125 -1.29 -21.74 -9.15
C ILE A 125 -0.84 -20.29 -8.99
N PHE A 126 -1.31 -19.60 -7.94
CA PHE A 126 -0.94 -18.21 -7.71
C PHE A 126 0.56 -18.05 -7.41
N VAL A 127 1.13 -18.89 -6.53
CA VAL A 127 2.58 -18.87 -6.24
C VAL A 127 3.39 -19.22 -7.51
N ARG A 128 2.91 -20.18 -8.31
CA ARG A 128 3.53 -20.52 -9.59
C ARG A 128 3.52 -19.34 -10.58
N PHE A 129 2.40 -18.62 -10.66
CA PHE A 129 2.28 -17.38 -11.44
C PHE A 129 3.28 -16.31 -10.99
N LEU A 130 3.45 -16.10 -9.67
CA LEU A 130 4.44 -15.17 -9.14
C LEU A 130 5.88 -15.55 -9.59
N ARG A 131 6.23 -16.83 -9.48
CA ARG A 131 7.56 -17.35 -9.83
C ARG A 131 7.86 -17.33 -11.33
N GLU A 132 6.94 -17.85 -12.13
CA GLU A 132 7.19 -18.13 -13.56
C GLU A 132 6.81 -16.94 -14.44
N SER A 133 5.65 -16.32 -14.21
CA SER A 133 5.15 -15.23 -15.05
C SER A 133 5.69 -13.86 -14.61
N LEU A 134 5.81 -13.61 -13.30
CA LEU A 134 6.29 -12.34 -12.75
C LEU A 134 7.76 -12.37 -12.29
N ARG A 135 8.42 -13.54 -12.34
CA ARG A 135 9.82 -13.73 -11.94
C ARG A 135 10.12 -13.26 -10.52
N ILE A 136 9.15 -13.39 -9.62
CA ILE A 136 9.32 -13.11 -8.20
C ILE A 136 10.02 -14.28 -7.54
N SER A 137 11.11 -13.97 -6.86
CA SER A 137 11.88 -14.93 -6.09
C SER A 137 11.22 -15.25 -4.74
N ASP A 138 11.48 -16.45 -4.22
CA ASP A 138 10.83 -16.95 -3.01
C ASP A 138 11.10 -16.05 -1.79
N GLU A 139 12.29 -15.44 -1.70
CA GLU A 139 12.62 -14.51 -0.62
C GLU A 139 11.73 -13.26 -0.60
N ASN A 140 10.93 -12.99 -1.64
CA ASN A 140 9.95 -11.92 -1.69
C ASN A 140 8.50 -12.39 -1.48
N ILE A 141 8.27 -13.71 -1.42
CA ILE A 141 6.94 -14.30 -1.18
C ILE A 141 6.76 -14.48 0.32
N ARG A 142 5.67 -13.97 0.88
CA ARG A 142 5.30 -14.20 2.28
C ARG A 142 3.87 -14.67 2.33
N PHE A 143 3.58 -15.56 3.26
CA PHE A 143 2.21 -16.01 3.49
C PHE A 143 1.85 -15.88 4.96
N ARG A 144 0.54 -15.84 5.21
CA ARG A 144 -0.05 -15.87 6.54
C ARG A 144 -1.18 -16.86 6.49
N VAL A 145 -1.36 -17.59 7.59
CA VAL A 145 -2.50 -18.47 7.78
C VAL A 145 -3.46 -17.80 8.76
N ASN A 146 -4.73 -17.80 8.38
CA ASN A 146 -5.83 -17.48 9.28
C ASN A 146 -6.70 -18.72 9.39
N CYS A 147 -6.66 -19.41 10.54
CA CYS A 147 -7.44 -20.61 10.75
C CYS A 147 -7.81 -20.81 12.23
N TYR A 148 -8.76 -21.71 12.47
CA TYR A 148 -9.10 -22.16 13.80
C TYR A 148 -8.15 -23.31 14.18
N ALA A 149 -7.20 -23.00 15.07
CA ALA A 149 -6.25 -23.96 15.60
C ALA A 149 -6.03 -23.66 17.08
N ASP A 150 -6.62 -24.51 17.90
CA ASP A 150 -6.76 -24.40 19.35
C ASP A 150 -5.52 -24.84 20.14
N THR A 151 -4.60 -25.58 19.49
CA THR A 151 -3.35 -26.03 20.10
C THR A 151 -2.14 -25.61 19.28
N GLU A 152 -0.99 -25.39 19.94
CA GLU A 152 0.29 -25.05 19.28
C GLU A 152 0.75 -26.13 18.30
N GLU A 153 0.50 -27.41 18.62
CA GLU A 153 0.79 -28.55 17.76
C GLU A 153 0.02 -28.42 16.43
N ARG A 154 -1.29 -28.14 16.51
CA ARG A 154 -2.16 -28.02 15.34
C ARG A 154 -1.80 -26.78 14.51
N GLN A 155 -1.44 -25.67 15.16
CA GLN A 155 -0.93 -24.48 14.48
C GLN A 155 0.35 -24.79 13.69
N SER A 156 1.29 -25.52 14.30
CA SER A 156 2.55 -25.92 13.66
C SER A 156 2.32 -26.85 12.48
N GLN A 157 1.41 -27.84 12.61
CA GLN A 157 1.03 -28.75 11.53
C GLN A 157 0.43 -27.99 10.33
N VAL A 158 -0.43 -27.01 10.58
CA VAL A 158 -1.03 -26.20 9.51
C VAL A 158 0.01 -25.34 8.80
N ILE A 159 0.93 -24.70 9.54
CA ILE A 159 2.02 -23.92 8.94
C ILE A 159 2.90 -24.82 8.07
N GLN A 160 3.26 -26.00 8.58
CA GLN A 160 4.09 -26.96 7.85
C GLN A 160 3.41 -27.44 6.57
N TYR A 161 2.11 -27.77 6.64
CA TYR A 161 1.32 -28.14 5.46
C TYR A 161 1.41 -27.08 4.35
N TRP A 162 1.24 -25.79 4.69
CA TRP A 162 1.33 -24.71 3.71
C TRP A 162 2.77 -24.48 3.20
N CYS A 163 3.78 -24.65 4.05
CA CYS A 163 5.18 -24.63 3.62
C CYS A 163 5.43 -25.70 2.55
N ASP A 164 5.01 -26.93 2.81
CA ASP A 164 5.20 -28.06 1.89
C ASP A 164 4.40 -27.86 0.59
N ALA A 165 3.13 -27.44 0.71
CA ALA A 165 2.24 -27.22 -0.42
C ALA A 165 2.74 -26.12 -1.37
N LEU A 166 3.29 -25.03 -0.81
CA LEU A 166 3.77 -23.88 -1.57
C LEU A 166 5.26 -23.97 -1.92
N LYS A 167 5.96 -24.99 -1.39
CA LYS A 167 7.42 -25.14 -1.46
C LYS A 167 8.13 -23.89 -0.93
N LEU A 168 7.78 -23.48 0.27
CA LEU A 168 8.37 -22.35 0.99
C LEU A 168 8.84 -22.82 2.37
N SER A 169 9.85 -22.16 2.93
CA SER A 169 10.30 -22.43 4.31
C SER A 169 9.46 -21.67 5.34
N GLN A 170 9.56 -22.06 6.62
CA GLN A 170 8.87 -21.37 7.72
C GLN A 170 9.23 -19.88 7.85
N GLU A 171 10.38 -19.43 7.35
CA GLU A 171 10.79 -18.01 7.41
C GLU A 171 9.88 -17.08 6.56
N HIS A 172 9.17 -17.68 5.61
CA HIS A 172 8.21 -17.01 4.73
C HIS A 172 6.85 -16.83 5.42
N ALA A 173 6.56 -17.62 6.46
CA ALA A 173 5.34 -17.58 7.24
C ALA A 173 5.39 -16.41 8.24
N ARG A 174 4.43 -15.49 8.21
CA ARG A 174 4.45 -14.27 9.05
C ARG A 174 3.10 -14.01 9.72
N SER A 175 3.13 -13.54 10.97
CA SER A 175 1.97 -12.95 11.69
C SER A 175 0.65 -13.72 11.49
N HIS A 176 0.64 -15.00 11.85
CA HIS A 176 -0.54 -15.86 11.79
C HIS A 176 -1.63 -15.38 12.73
N SER A 177 -2.88 -15.61 12.36
CA SER A 177 -4.03 -15.36 13.24
C SER A 177 -4.70 -16.70 13.52
N PHE A 178 -4.62 -17.14 14.77
CA PHE A 178 -5.27 -18.36 15.24
C PHE A 178 -6.40 -17.98 16.17
N ASN A 179 -7.62 -18.29 15.76
CA ASN A 179 -8.81 -18.03 16.56
C ASN A 179 -9.23 -19.33 17.26
N ALA A 180 -9.70 -19.21 18.51
CA ALA A 180 -10.12 -20.38 19.28
C ALA A 180 -11.53 -20.90 18.93
N ARG A 181 -12.33 -20.13 18.18
CA ARG A 181 -13.73 -20.47 17.81
C ARG A 181 -14.15 -19.82 16.48
N PRO A 182 -14.98 -20.50 15.65
CA PRO A 182 -15.55 -19.99 14.40
C PRO A 182 -16.10 -18.57 14.47
#